data_AF-V4B920-F1
#
_entry.id   AF-V4B920-F1
#
_cell.length_a   1.000
_cell.length_b   1.000
_cell.length_c   1.000
_cell.angle_alpha   90.00
_cell.angle_beta   90.00
_cell.angle_gamma   90.00
#
_symmetry.space_group_name_H-M   'P 1'
#
loop_
_entity.id
_entity.type
_entity.pdbx_description
1 polymer ?
#
loop_
_entity_poly.entity_id
_entity_poly.type
_entity_poly.pdbx_seq_one_letter_code
_entity_poly.pdbx_strand_id
1 'polypeptide(L)'
;SCHGSQECIPSNNVCDGYGDCTDWSDERNCECNEYQYQCKMGMCIKNYQRCDTKYDCPDLSDEENCTTDCPQGQYKCKSGICIMPEWVCDGLQDCGTTFDDEENCPECMPGEFRCLSGECIQASQRCDGVPQCSDHTDEKSC
;
A
#
# COMPACT_ATOMS: atom_id res chain seq x y z
N SER A 1 -16.38 -29.78 -1.35
CA SER A 1 -17.63 -30.09 -2.07
C SER A 1 -18.54 -28.90 -1.96
N CYS A 2 -19.21 -28.52 -3.04
CA CYS A 2 -20.13 -27.39 -3.03
C CYS A 2 -21.35 -27.69 -2.13
N HIS A 3 -21.79 -26.71 -1.36
CA HIS A 3 -22.90 -26.86 -0.43
C HIS A 3 -24.25 -26.85 -1.18
N GLY A 4 -24.78 -28.03 -1.50
CA GLY A 4 -26.10 -28.15 -2.15
C GLY A 4 -26.06 -28.64 -3.58
N SER A 5 -24.87 -28.94 -4.11
CA SER A 5 -24.70 -29.72 -5.33
C SER A 5 -23.76 -30.91 -5.08
N GLN A 6 -23.82 -31.93 -5.93
CA GLN A 6 -22.89 -33.06 -5.93
C GLN A 6 -21.57 -32.72 -6.64
N GLU A 7 -21.30 -31.43 -6.85
CA GLU A 7 -20.11 -30.95 -7.52
C GLU A 7 -18.92 -30.96 -6.56
N CYS A 8 -17.84 -31.58 -7.03
CA CYS A 8 -16.58 -31.68 -6.32
C CYS A 8 -15.58 -30.77 -7.01
N ILE A 9 -15.26 -29.65 -6.37
CA ILE A 9 -14.12 -28.83 -6.75
C ILE A 9 -12.86 -29.32 -6.02
N PRO A 10 -11.67 -29.06 -6.57
CA PRO A 10 -10.40 -29.28 -5.88
C PRO A 10 -10.34 -28.54 -4.54
N SER A 11 -9.64 -29.07 -3.54
CA SER A 11 -9.52 -28.42 -2.23
C SER A 11 -8.78 -27.08 -2.29
N ASN A 12 -7.95 -26.86 -3.31
CA ASN A 12 -7.26 -25.59 -3.56
C ASN A 12 -8.15 -24.51 -4.20
N ASN A 13 -9.37 -24.87 -4.57
CA ASN A 13 -10.39 -23.97 -5.10
C ASN A 13 -11.39 -23.54 -4.01
N VAL A 14 -11.06 -23.82 -2.74
CA VAL A 14 -11.84 -23.35 -1.60
C VAL A 14 -11.16 -22.11 -1.07
N CYS A 15 -11.89 -20.99 -1.00
CA CYS A 15 -11.38 -19.70 -0.57
C CYS A 15 -10.21 -19.19 -1.44
N ASP A 16 -10.28 -19.42 -2.75
CA ASP A 16 -9.25 -19.02 -3.72
C ASP A 16 -9.57 -17.68 -4.42
N GLY A 17 -10.70 -17.07 -4.07
CA GLY A 17 -11.17 -15.82 -4.64
C GLY A 17 -12.05 -15.99 -5.88
N TYR A 18 -12.31 -17.21 -6.34
CA TYR A 18 -13.14 -17.50 -7.50
C TYR A 18 -14.34 -18.35 -7.12
N GLY A 19 -15.53 -17.97 -7.62
CA GLY A 19 -16.73 -18.80 -7.47
C GLY A 19 -16.69 -20.01 -8.41
N ASP A 20 -15.98 -21.06 -8.02
CA ASP A 20 -15.93 -22.34 -8.73
C ASP A 20 -17.17 -23.20 -8.45
N CYS A 21 -17.82 -23.00 -7.30
CA CYS A 21 -19.14 -23.56 -7.05
C CYS A 21 -20.25 -22.72 -7.71
N THR A 22 -21.24 -23.40 -8.29
CA THR A 22 -22.43 -22.78 -8.89
C THR A 22 -23.23 -21.89 -7.93
N ASP A 23 -23.10 -22.14 -6.62
CA ASP A 23 -23.74 -21.39 -5.54
C ASP A 23 -22.75 -20.56 -4.70
N TRP A 24 -21.50 -20.38 -5.15
CA TRP A 24 -20.45 -19.64 -4.42
C TRP A 24 -20.22 -20.17 -3.00
N SER A 25 -20.47 -21.46 -2.74
CA SER A 25 -20.29 -22.06 -1.41
C SER A 25 -18.84 -22.26 -1.00
N ASP A 26 -17.96 -22.36 -1.98
CA ASP A 26 -16.51 -22.45 -1.86
C ASP A 26 -15.87 -21.17 -1.31
N GLU A 27 -16.43 -20.02 -1.62
CA GLU A 27 -15.93 -18.70 -1.19
C GLU A 27 -16.66 -18.14 0.04
N ARG A 28 -17.53 -18.95 0.67
CA ARG A 28 -18.29 -18.56 1.86
C ARG A 28 -17.60 -19.03 3.14
N ASN A 29 -17.62 -18.17 4.15
CA ASN A 29 -17.14 -18.46 5.51
C ASN A 29 -15.64 -18.83 5.57
N CYS A 30 -14.81 -18.12 4.79
CA CYS A 30 -13.37 -18.25 4.83
C CYS A 30 -12.79 -17.54 6.07
N GLU A 31 -11.76 -18.14 6.69
CA GLU A 31 -10.97 -17.47 7.73
C GLU A 31 -9.91 -16.58 7.07
N CYS A 32 -10.17 -15.27 7.06
CA CYS A 32 -9.21 -14.29 6.53
C CYS A 32 -8.07 -14.07 7.51
N ASN A 33 -6.86 -13.89 6.99
CA ASN A 33 -5.72 -13.48 7.80
C ASN A 33 -5.77 -11.97 8.13
N GLU A 34 -4.84 -11.51 8.98
CA GLU A 34 -4.77 -10.10 9.41
C GLU A 34 -4.50 -9.10 8.26
N TYR A 35 -4.01 -9.57 7.11
CA TYR A 35 -3.69 -8.76 5.93
C TYR A 35 -4.80 -8.79 4.87
N GLN A 36 -5.91 -9.47 5.15
CA GLN A 36 -7.05 -9.62 4.27
C GLN A 36 -8.29 -8.96 4.87
N TYR A 37 -9.15 -8.46 3.99
CA TYR A 37 -10.48 -7.99 4.34
C TYR A 37 -11.51 -9.08 4.06
N GLN A 38 -12.41 -9.28 5.00
CA GLN A 38 -13.53 -10.22 4.85
C GLN A 38 -14.75 -9.49 4.30
N CYS A 39 -15.16 -9.83 3.07
CA CYS A 39 -16.43 -9.42 2.48
C CYS A 39 -17.59 -9.90 3.37
N LYS A 40 -18.79 -9.28 3.31
CA LYS A 40 -19.92 -9.74 4.13
C LYS A 40 -20.39 -11.15 3.75
N MET A 41 -20.15 -11.57 2.50
CA MET A 41 -20.40 -12.95 2.05
C MET A 41 -19.36 -13.95 2.59
N GLY A 42 -18.29 -13.49 3.26
CA GLY A 42 -17.27 -14.34 3.88
C GLY A 42 -16.07 -14.67 2.99
N MET A 43 -16.00 -14.08 1.79
CA MET A 43 -14.82 -14.11 0.92
C MET A 43 -13.71 -13.22 1.48
N CYS A 44 -12.45 -13.60 1.25
CA CYS A 44 -11.29 -12.81 1.66
C CYS A 44 -10.66 -12.14 0.45
N ILE A 45 -10.61 -10.82 0.45
CA ILE A 45 -9.83 -10.03 -0.50
C ILE A 45 -8.61 -9.45 0.21
N LYS A 46 -7.64 -8.94 -0.54
CA LYS A 46 -6.48 -8.27 0.08
C LYS A 46 -6.92 -6.91 0.61
N ASN A 47 -6.29 -6.43 1.69
CA ASN A 47 -6.67 -5.13 2.26
C ASN A 47 -6.59 -3.96 1.27
N TYR A 48 -5.70 -4.01 0.27
CA TYR A 48 -5.61 -2.98 -0.77
C TYR A 48 -6.76 -2.98 -1.78
N GLN A 49 -7.54 -4.07 -1.84
CA GLN A 49 -8.72 -4.22 -2.70
C GLN A 49 -9.98 -3.67 -2.03
N ARG A 50 -9.89 -3.24 -0.78
CA ARG A 50 -11.00 -2.58 -0.09
C ARG A 50 -10.96 -1.10 -0.42
N CYS A 51 -12.08 -0.54 -0.91
CA CYS A 51 -12.20 0.87 -1.27
C CYS A 51 -11.27 1.28 -2.42
N ASP A 52 -11.01 0.37 -3.37
CA ASP A 52 -10.09 0.59 -4.49
C ASP A 52 -10.83 1.03 -5.78
N THR A 53 -12.13 1.31 -5.68
CA THR A 53 -13.05 1.65 -6.79
C THR A 53 -13.37 0.50 -7.75
N LYS A 54 -12.92 -0.72 -7.44
CA LYS A 54 -13.30 -1.94 -8.14
C LYS A 54 -14.21 -2.77 -7.25
N TYR A 55 -14.85 -3.74 -7.88
CA TYR A 55 -15.72 -4.68 -7.20
C TYR A 55 -14.98 -6.00 -7.12
N ASP A 56 -14.16 -6.13 -6.09
CA ASP A 56 -13.44 -7.34 -5.72
C ASP A 56 -14.31 -8.25 -4.85
N CYS A 57 -15.20 -7.71 -4.02
CA CYS A 57 -16.22 -8.50 -3.34
C CYS A 57 -17.45 -8.75 -4.25
N PRO A 58 -18.00 -9.99 -4.29
CA PRO A 58 -19.19 -10.30 -5.08
C PRO A 58 -20.46 -9.59 -4.59
N ASP A 59 -20.47 -9.14 -3.34
CA ASP A 59 -21.55 -8.36 -2.72
C ASP A 59 -21.26 -6.86 -2.64
N LEU A 60 -20.19 -6.37 -3.30
CA LEU A 60 -19.77 -4.97 -3.33
C LEU A 60 -19.41 -4.40 -1.94
N SER A 61 -19.23 -5.27 -0.95
CA SER A 61 -19.02 -4.87 0.45
C SER A 61 -17.62 -4.36 0.75
N ASP A 62 -16.69 -4.54 -0.18
CA ASP A 62 -15.39 -3.89 -0.25
C ASP A 62 -15.51 -2.38 -0.47
N GLU A 63 -16.50 -1.94 -1.23
CA GLU A 63 -16.75 -0.53 -1.57
C GLU A 63 -17.81 0.14 -0.68
N GLU A 64 -18.35 -0.59 0.30
CA GLU A 64 -19.35 -0.06 1.25
C GLU A 64 -18.70 0.49 2.52
N ASN A 65 -19.22 1.63 3.01
CA ASN A 65 -18.71 2.33 4.19
C ASN A 65 -17.20 2.57 4.14
N CYS A 66 -16.68 2.86 2.94
CA CYS A 66 -15.39 3.51 2.76
C CYS A 66 -15.46 4.86 3.47
N THR A 67 -15.05 4.85 4.73
CA THR A 67 -14.76 6.08 5.45
C THR A 67 -13.65 6.72 4.65
N THR A 68 -13.67 8.04 4.51
CA THR A 68 -12.67 8.75 3.70
C THR A 68 -11.24 8.53 4.24
N ASP A 69 -11.06 7.88 5.39
CA ASP A 69 -9.79 7.45 5.94
C ASP A 69 -9.30 6.16 5.28
N CYS A 70 -8.05 6.21 4.81
CA CYS A 70 -7.39 5.07 4.22
C CYS A 70 -7.24 3.91 5.22
N PRO A 71 -7.19 2.66 4.74
CA PRO A 71 -6.83 1.50 5.55
C PRO A 71 -5.60 1.77 6.44
N GLN A 72 -5.55 1.15 7.62
CA GLN A 72 -4.45 1.36 8.55
C GLN A 72 -3.09 1.11 7.87
N GLY A 73 -2.21 2.10 7.96
CA GLY A 73 -0.86 2.03 7.40
C GLY A 73 -0.72 2.54 5.97
N GLN A 74 -1.77 3.10 5.36
CA GLN A 74 -1.68 3.75 4.04
C GLN A 74 -1.63 5.28 4.15
N TYR A 75 -0.98 5.92 3.18
CA TYR A 75 -0.98 7.37 3.02
C TYR A 75 -2.20 7.82 2.24
N LYS A 76 -2.85 8.88 2.72
CA LYS A 76 -4.06 9.43 2.11
C LYS A 76 -3.73 10.66 1.29
N CYS A 77 -3.90 10.55 -0.03
CA CYS A 77 -3.79 11.67 -0.96
C CYS A 77 -4.94 12.68 -0.78
N LYS A 78 -4.72 13.94 -1.14
CA LYS A 78 -5.81 14.95 -1.22
C LYS A 78 -6.88 14.56 -2.23
N SER A 79 -6.53 13.80 -3.27
CA SER A 79 -7.47 13.21 -4.24
C SER A 79 -8.43 12.18 -3.64
N GLY A 80 -8.14 11.67 -2.43
CA GLY A 80 -8.85 10.57 -1.79
C GLY A 80 -8.30 9.18 -2.11
N ILE A 81 -7.27 9.09 -2.98
CA ILE A 81 -6.54 7.86 -3.27
C ILE A 81 -5.70 7.48 -2.05
N CYS A 82 -5.62 6.17 -1.78
CA CYS A 82 -4.77 5.62 -0.75
C CYS A 82 -3.58 4.91 -1.40
N ILE A 83 -2.37 5.28 -1.00
CA ILE A 83 -1.12 4.69 -1.50
C ILE A 83 -0.34 4.08 -0.35
N MET A 84 0.62 3.23 -0.70
CA MET A 84 1.52 2.66 0.29
C MET A 84 2.53 3.72 0.78
N PRO A 85 2.98 3.68 2.04
CA PRO A 85 3.96 4.64 2.56
C PRO A 85 5.28 4.66 1.79
N GLU A 86 5.67 3.54 1.18
CA GLU A 86 6.87 3.46 0.33
C GLU A 86 6.76 4.21 -1.00
N TRP A 87 5.55 4.62 -1.41
CA TRP A 87 5.30 5.43 -2.60
C TRP A 87 5.18 6.92 -2.26
N VAL A 88 5.44 7.28 -1.01
CA VAL A 88 5.56 8.67 -0.60
C VAL A 88 7.02 9.06 -0.79
N CYS A 89 7.29 10.07 -1.60
CA CYS A 89 8.63 10.57 -1.90
C CYS A 89 9.52 9.58 -2.65
N ASP A 90 8.94 8.83 -3.58
CA ASP A 90 9.67 7.88 -4.43
C ASP A 90 10.06 8.50 -5.79
N GLY A 91 9.65 9.75 -6.03
CA GLY A 91 9.91 10.49 -7.25
C GLY A 91 8.90 10.23 -8.36
N LEU A 92 7.82 9.50 -8.09
CA LEU A 92 6.72 9.24 -9.00
C LEU A 92 5.44 9.91 -8.49
N GLN A 93 4.50 10.14 -9.40
CA GLN A 93 3.19 10.67 -9.03
C GLN A 93 2.20 9.51 -8.89
N ASP A 94 2.08 8.99 -7.68
CA ASP A 94 1.20 7.91 -7.27
C ASP A 94 -0.14 8.42 -6.71
N CYS A 95 -0.21 9.67 -6.24
CA CYS A 95 -1.46 10.31 -5.82
C CYS A 95 -2.42 10.71 -6.97
N GLY A 96 -2.30 10.05 -8.13
CA GLY A 96 -3.23 10.12 -9.26
C GLY A 96 -3.27 11.50 -9.93
N THR A 97 -4.23 12.34 -9.56
CA THR A 97 -4.37 13.71 -10.09
C THR A 97 -3.65 14.76 -9.26
N THR A 98 -3.26 14.39 -8.03
CA THR A 98 -2.51 15.24 -7.10
C THR A 98 -1.08 14.75 -6.99
N PHE A 99 -0.15 15.65 -6.65
CA PHE A 99 1.29 15.38 -6.45
C PHE A 99 1.66 15.40 -4.96
N ASP A 100 0.68 15.07 -4.12
CA ASP A 100 0.70 15.23 -2.66
C ASP A 100 1.62 14.26 -1.92
N ASP A 101 1.87 13.12 -2.53
CA ASP A 101 2.88 12.11 -2.19
C ASP A 101 4.30 12.64 -2.35
N GLU A 102 4.50 13.57 -3.27
CA GLU A 102 5.80 14.18 -3.57
C GLU A 102 5.92 15.61 -3.01
N GLU A 103 4.87 16.10 -2.34
CA GLU A 103 4.89 17.40 -1.65
C GLU A 103 5.54 17.27 -0.27
N ASN A 104 6.48 18.18 0.04
CA ASN A 104 7.22 18.21 1.31
C ASN A 104 8.04 16.95 1.61
N CYS A 105 8.51 16.28 0.56
CA CYS A 105 9.46 15.20 0.72
C CYS A 105 10.73 15.66 1.44
N PRO A 106 11.26 14.84 2.36
CA PRO A 106 12.57 15.13 2.92
C PRO A 106 13.55 15.09 1.75
N GLU A 107 14.24 16.23 1.50
CA GLU A 107 15.16 16.35 0.35
C GLU A 107 16.28 15.30 0.38
N CYS A 108 16.53 14.67 1.54
CA CYS A 108 17.42 13.53 1.73
C CYS A 108 16.75 12.49 2.63
N MET A 109 17.17 11.22 2.54
CA MET A 109 16.61 10.14 3.35
C MET A 109 16.85 10.37 4.86
N PRO A 110 16.03 9.79 5.74
CA PRO A 110 16.29 9.83 7.19
C PRO A 110 17.67 9.28 7.52
N GLY A 111 18.52 10.11 8.13
CA GLY A 111 19.92 9.75 8.43
C GLY A 111 20.93 10.22 7.39
N GLU A 112 20.51 11.02 6.40
CA GLU A 112 21.38 11.72 5.48
C GLU A 112 21.50 13.21 5.83
N PHE A 113 22.63 13.80 5.45
CA PHE A 113 22.92 15.22 5.53
C PHE A 113 22.84 15.84 4.14
N ARG A 114 22.16 16.99 4.04
CA ARG A 114 22.07 17.76 2.81
C ARG A 114 23.20 18.77 2.70
N CYS A 115 24.01 18.65 1.67
CA CYS A 115 24.99 19.64 1.24
C CYS A 115 24.27 20.94 0.80
N LEU A 116 24.92 22.10 0.93
CA LEU A 116 24.37 23.35 0.39
C LEU A 116 24.29 23.34 -1.15
N SER A 117 25.08 22.48 -1.80
CA SER A 117 25.01 22.17 -3.23
C SER A 117 23.73 21.41 -3.63
N GLY A 118 22.98 20.87 -2.65
CA GLY A 118 21.77 20.08 -2.86
C GLY A 118 21.98 18.57 -2.89
N GLU A 119 23.24 18.09 -2.77
CA GLU A 119 23.54 16.66 -2.67
C GLU A 119 23.21 16.09 -1.29
N CYS A 120 22.89 14.80 -1.24
CA CYS A 120 22.63 14.06 -0.01
C CYS A 120 23.78 13.09 0.25
N ILE A 121 24.33 13.13 1.45
CA ILE A 121 25.40 12.23 1.91
C ILE A 121 24.96 11.56 3.20
N GLN A 122 25.57 10.45 3.61
CA GLN A 122 25.23 9.86 4.90
C GLN A 122 25.59 10.81 6.04
N ALA A 123 24.77 10.89 7.10
CA ALA A 123 25.07 11.75 8.24
C ALA A 123 26.39 11.39 8.94
N SER A 124 26.88 10.16 8.78
CA SER A 124 28.20 9.69 9.24
C SER A 124 29.38 10.30 8.48
N GLN A 125 29.15 10.81 7.27
CA GLN A 125 30.15 11.42 6.40
C GLN A 125 30.33 12.92 6.69
N ARG A 126 29.40 13.53 7.42
CA ARG A 126 29.55 14.91 7.86
C ARG A 126 30.69 15.01 8.89
N CYS A 127 31.65 15.89 8.66
CA CYS A 127 32.81 16.11 9.54
C CYS A 127 33.75 14.90 9.63
N ASP A 128 33.82 14.07 8.59
CA ASP A 128 34.66 12.87 8.56
C ASP A 128 36.09 13.14 8.06
N GLY A 129 36.39 14.39 7.68
CA GLY A 129 37.69 14.83 7.18
C GLY A 129 37.86 14.61 5.69
N VAL A 130 36.85 14.10 4.99
CA VAL A 130 36.84 13.87 3.54
C VAL A 130 35.70 14.69 2.93
N PRO A 131 35.91 15.42 1.83
CA PRO A 131 34.80 16.08 1.13
C PRO A 131 34.01 15.06 0.30
N GLN A 132 32.74 14.86 0.63
CA GLN A 132 31.74 14.17 -0.17
C GLN A 132 30.84 15.15 -0.92
N CYS A 133 30.55 16.31 -0.34
CA CYS A 133 29.79 17.38 -1.00
C CYS A 133 30.65 18.08 -2.08
N SER A 134 30.07 18.35 -3.25
CA SER A 134 30.73 19.11 -4.34
C SER A 134 31.16 20.52 -3.93
N ASP A 135 30.48 21.11 -2.93
CA ASP A 135 30.80 22.41 -2.35
C ASP A 135 31.59 22.33 -1.04
N HIS A 136 31.94 21.10 -0.62
CA HIS A 136 32.67 20.76 0.60
C HIS A 136 31.98 21.29 1.87
N THR A 137 30.65 21.37 1.88
CA THR A 137 29.90 21.95 3.01
C THR A 137 29.66 21.01 4.17
N ASP A 138 29.74 19.71 3.91
CA ASP A 138 29.94 18.65 4.90
C ASP A 138 31.09 18.90 5.87
N GLU A 139 32.18 19.53 5.40
CA GLU A 139 33.40 19.75 6.18
C GLU A 139 33.56 21.17 6.75
N LYS A 140 32.60 22.08 6.50
CA LYS A 140 32.74 23.52 6.80
C LYS A 140 32.03 23.99 8.07
N SER A 141 31.22 23.17 8.72
CA SER A 141 30.45 23.54 9.93
C SER A 141 30.36 22.38 10.91
N CYS A 142 31.53 22.08 11.46
CA CYS A 142 31.88 21.06 12.45
C CYS A 142 32.62 21.78 13.59
#